data_AF-A0AAX3G3J7-F1
#
_entry.id   AF-A0AAX3G3J7-F1
#
_cell.length_a   1.000
_cell.length_b   1.000
_cell.length_c   1.000
_cell.angle_alpha   90.00
_cell.angle_beta   90.00
_cell.angle_gamma   90.00
#
_symmetry.space_group_name_H-M   'P 1'
#
loop_
_entity.id
_entity.type
_entity.pdbx_description
1 polymer ?
#
loop_
_entity_poly.entity_id
_entity_poly.type
_entity_poly.pdbx_seq_one_letter_code
_entity_poly.pdbx_strand_id
1 'polypeptide(L)'
;MTGASVSNTNAYNASFPSGGAIIKFTSATNYELYASPLTADSKPVSTGTMAGSTATASGVNFTFSGAPAAGDQYVVAVNNHQTQNVLDTISQLRTVLNTPTNGDPIAIQKLNAGLQAGMANLASGANQVASAVSDIGGRGSALEIQNETNMSLSSANTQTQSAIRDSDPAEVMTRLTLQQTMLQASQLAFSKIAQLGLFNKV
;
A
#
# COMPACT_ATOMS: atom_id res chain seq x y z
N MET A 1 24.12 -0.49 18.19
CA MET A 1 23.13 -1.35 17.51
C MET A 1 23.12 -0.99 16.02
N THR A 2 23.27 -1.98 15.14
CA THR A 2 23.32 -1.82 13.68
C THR A 2 22.02 -2.16 12.96
N GLY A 3 21.12 -2.89 13.62
CA GLY A 3 19.81 -3.20 13.06
C GLY A 3 18.94 -3.97 14.05
N ALA A 4 17.64 -3.98 13.79
CA ALA A 4 16.67 -4.77 14.52
C ALA A 4 15.68 -5.40 13.52
N SER A 5 15.37 -6.69 13.68
CA SER A 5 14.38 -7.38 12.85
C SER A 5 13.49 -8.27 13.69
N VAL A 6 12.19 -8.32 13.36
CA VAL A 6 11.25 -9.22 14.04
C VAL A 6 11.50 -10.64 13.54
N SER A 7 11.92 -11.52 14.44
CA SER A 7 12.15 -12.94 14.15
C SER A 7 10.94 -13.80 14.48
N ASN A 8 10.09 -13.36 15.42
CA ASN A 8 8.86 -14.06 15.78
C ASN A 8 7.72 -13.07 16.09
N THR A 9 6.78 -12.96 15.15
CA THR A 9 5.63 -12.04 15.22
C THR A 9 4.69 -12.33 16.41
N ASN A 10 4.52 -13.60 16.79
CA ASN A 10 3.65 -13.97 17.91
C ASN A 10 4.27 -13.55 19.26
N ALA A 11 5.57 -13.79 19.44
CA ALA A 11 6.29 -13.36 20.64
C ALA A 11 6.39 -11.82 20.70
N TYR A 12 6.60 -11.17 19.55
CA TYR A 12 6.60 -9.71 19.43
C TYR A 12 5.27 -9.10 19.91
N ASN A 13 4.15 -9.58 19.40
CA ASN A 13 2.83 -9.07 19.78
C ASN A 13 2.46 -9.39 21.24
N ALA A 14 2.99 -10.46 21.80
CA ALA A 14 2.67 -10.88 23.17
C ALA A 14 3.49 -10.16 24.25
N SER A 15 4.75 -9.83 23.97
CA SER A 15 5.69 -9.37 25.01
C SER A 15 6.58 -8.19 24.62
N PHE A 16 6.45 -7.63 23.41
CA PHE A 16 7.21 -6.43 23.05
C PHE A 16 6.47 -5.16 23.52
N PRO A 17 7.16 -4.19 24.17
CA PRO A 17 6.51 -2.96 24.61
C PRO A 17 6.04 -2.10 23.43
N SER A 18 4.78 -1.66 23.46
CA SER A 18 4.16 -0.87 22.38
C SER A 18 4.68 0.57 22.27
N GLY A 19 5.23 1.14 23.35
CA GLY A 19 5.71 2.52 23.42
C GLY A 19 7.19 2.74 23.10
N GLY A 20 7.93 1.70 22.72
CA GLY A 20 9.39 1.71 22.67
C GLY A 20 10.00 0.80 23.71
N ALA A 21 11.19 0.28 23.44
CA ALA A 21 11.92 -0.57 24.36
C ALA A 21 13.34 -0.06 24.58
N ILE A 22 13.91 -0.34 25.76
CA ILE A 22 15.30 0.01 26.09
C ILE A 22 16.03 -1.28 26.42
N ILE A 23 17.09 -1.59 25.69
CA ILE A 23 17.97 -2.71 25.98
C ILE A 23 19.10 -2.20 26.82
N LYS A 24 19.22 -2.69 28.05
CA LYS A 24 20.30 -2.39 28.98
C LYS A 24 21.20 -3.61 29.13
N PHE A 25 22.49 -3.44 28.90
CA PHE A 25 23.48 -4.49 29.11
C PHE A 25 23.91 -4.53 30.57
N THR A 26 23.77 -5.68 31.22
CA THR A 26 24.24 -5.93 32.60
C THR A 26 25.64 -6.55 32.63
N SER A 27 26.05 -7.16 31.52
CA SER A 27 27.44 -7.60 31.27
C SER A 27 27.76 -7.49 29.78
N ALA A 28 28.96 -7.91 29.36
CA ALA A 28 29.34 -7.95 27.95
C ALA A 28 28.45 -8.85 27.08
N THR A 29 27.70 -9.76 27.70
CA THR A 29 26.81 -10.71 27.01
C THR A 29 25.39 -10.72 27.56
N ASN A 30 25.16 -10.36 28.83
CA ASN A 30 23.83 -10.37 29.43
C ASN A 30 23.13 -9.02 29.24
N TYR A 31 21.85 -9.07 28.89
CA TYR A 31 21.02 -7.89 28.69
C TYR A 31 19.62 -8.08 29.26
N GLU A 32 19.00 -6.93 29.50
CA GLU A 32 17.65 -6.79 30.01
C GLU A 32 16.90 -5.81 29.10
N LEU A 33 15.73 -6.24 28.62
CA LEU A 33 14.81 -5.43 27.84
C LEU A 33 13.80 -4.78 28.78
N TYR A 34 13.69 -3.46 28.71
CA TYR A 34 12.72 -2.66 29.46
C TYR A 34 11.73 -1.99 28.52
N ALA A 35 10.54 -1.68 29.02
CA ALA A 35 9.61 -0.78 28.34
C ALA A 35 10.11 0.67 28.47
N SER A 36 9.99 1.47 27.41
CA SER A 36 10.24 2.91 27.45
C SER A 36 8.98 3.65 27.94
N PRO A 37 9.09 4.63 28.86
CA PRO A 37 10.31 5.14 29.49
C PRO A 37 10.78 4.29 30.69
N LEU A 38 12.10 4.16 30.87
CA LEU A 38 12.71 3.46 32.01
C LEU A 38 12.62 4.31 33.29
N THR A 39 11.96 3.78 34.32
CA THR A 39 11.87 4.35 35.67
C THR A 39 12.60 3.46 36.68
N ALA A 40 12.87 3.97 37.89
CA ALA A 40 13.57 3.21 38.94
C ALA A 40 12.85 1.91 39.36
N ASP A 41 11.52 1.85 39.20
CA ASP A 41 10.68 0.68 39.51
C ASP A 41 10.39 -0.21 38.29
N SER A 42 11.00 0.08 37.14
CA SER A 42 10.76 -0.68 35.92
C SER A 42 11.28 -2.11 36.04
N LYS A 43 10.41 -3.08 35.75
CA LYS A 43 10.80 -4.50 35.68
C LYS A 43 11.24 -4.84 34.26
N PRO A 44 12.25 -5.72 34.10
CA PRO A 44 12.64 -6.20 32.79
C PRO A 44 11.48 -7.00 32.17
N VAL A 45 11.12 -6.63 30.96
CA VAL A 45 10.10 -7.27 30.11
C VAL A 45 10.63 -8.61 29.57
N SER A 46 11.93 -8.66 29.29
CA SER A 46 12.62 -9.88 28.88
C SER A 46 14.08 -9.77 29.31
N THR A 47 14.70 -10.90 29.61
CA THR A 47 16.13 -10.99 29.93
C THR A 47 16.75 -12.06 29.07
N GLY A 48 17.99 -11.87 28.64
CA GLY A 48 18.68 -12.86 27.83
C GLY A 48 20.18 -12.66 27.76
N THR A 49 20.81 -13.57 27.05
CA THR A 49 22.24 -13.52 26.76
C THR A 49 22.43 -13.40 25.25
N MET A 50 23.36 -12.57 24.81
CA MET A 50 23.68 -12.41 23.41
C MET A 50 24.36 -13.66 22.86
N ALA A 51 23.98 -14.03 21.65
CA ALA A 51 24.65 -15.05 20.86
C ALA A 51 25.50 -14.35 19.78
N GLY A 52 26.82 -14.33 19.98
CA GLY A 52 27.73 -13.58 19.11
C GLY A 52 27.45 -12.08 19.16
N SER A 53 27.05 -11.50 18.02
CA SER A 53 26.71 -10.08 17.87
C SER A 53 25.20 -9.79 17.91
N THR A 54 24.37 -10.80 18.23
CA THR A 54 22.90 -10.67 18.21
C THR A 54 22.28 -10.92 19.58
N ALA A 55 21.41 -10.00 20.01
CA ALA A 55 20.53 -10.16 21.17
C ALA A 55 19.11 -10.46 20.70
N THR A 56 18.46 -11.51 21.18
CA THR A 56 17.06 -11.83 20.83
C THR A 56 16.14 -11.67 22.03
N ALA A 57 15.34 -10.60 22.02
CA ALA A 57 14.43 -10.28 23.13
C ALA A 57 13.01 -10.10 22.60
N SER A 58 12.01 -10.68 23.27
CA SER A 58 10.58 -10.56 22.92
C SER A 58 10.29 -10.69 21.41
N GLY A 59 10.89 -11.68 20.74
CA GLY A 59 10.68 -11.94 19.30
C GLY A 59 11.38 -10.99 18.32
N VAL A 60 12.29 -10.13 18.79
CA VAL A 60 13.10 -9.23 17.97
C VAL A 60 14.58 -9.58 18.09
N ASN A 61 15.26 -9.66 16.96
CA ASN A 61 16.72 -9.81 16.87
C ASN A 61 17.36 -8.44 16.73
N PHE A 62 18.24 -8.09 17.66
CA PHE A 62 19.02 -6.86 17.68
C PHE A 62 20.46 -7.17 17.35
N THR A 63 21.02 -6.56 16.30
CA THR A 63 22.42 -6.76 15.90
C THR A 63 23.29 -5.60 16.38
N PHE A 64 24.51 -5.92 16.81
CA PHE A 64 25.49 -4.96 17.30
C PHE A 64 26.83 -5.15 16.57
N SER A 65 27.45 -4.05 16.13
CA SER A 65 28.76 -4.08 15.44
C SER A 65 29.97 -4.18 16.37
N GLY A 66 29.76 -4.12 17.69
CA GLY A 66 30.81 -4.20 18.70
C GLY A 66 30.31 -4.88 19.97
N ALA A 67 31.24 -5.32 20.82
CA ALA A 67 30.91 -5.90 22.12
C ALA A 67 30.40 -4.79 23.08
N PRO A 68 29.13 -4.86 23.53
CA PRO A 68 28.59 -3.91 24.51
C PRO A 68 29.33 -4.02 25.84
N ALA A 69 29.40 -2.91 26.56
CA ALA A 69 29.90 -2.87 27.94
C ALA A 69 28.74 -2.96 28.94
N ALA A 70 29.06 -3.37 30.17
CA ALA A 70 28.09 -3.32 31.27
C ALA A 70 27.68 -1.87 31.53
N GLY A 71 26.37 -1.60 31.50
CA GLY A 71 25.80 -0.26 31.64
C GLY A 71 25.36 0.38 30.33
N ASP A 72 25.71 -0.17 29.18
CA ASP A 72 25.28 0.36 27.88
C ASP A 72 23.77 0.24 27.72
N GLN A 73 23.16 1.31 27.22
CA GLN A 73 21.73 1.38 26.96
C GLN A 73 21.47 1.74 25.50
N TYR A 74 20.65 0.92 24.86
CA TYR A 74 20.19 1.16 23.50
C TYR A 74 18.68 1.36 23.50
N VAL A 75 18.25 2.53 23.05
CA VAL A 75 16.85 2.85 22.89
C VAL A 75 16.38 2.31 21.55
N VAL A 76 15.44 1.38 21.60
CA VAL A 76 14.69 0.87 20.46
C VAL A 76 13.37 1.65 20.45
N ALA A 77 13.34 2.74 19.70
CA ALA A 77 12.05 3.35 19.39
C ALA A 77 11.24 2.33 18.60
N VAL A 78 10.01 2.04 19.03
CA VAL A 78 9.05 1.42 18.12
C VAL A 78 8.97 2.37 16.94
N ASN A 79 9.17 1.84 15.73
CA ASN A 79 8.89 2.56 14.50
C ASN A 79 7.38 2.75 14.48
N ASN A 80 6.90 3.70 15.29
CA ASN A 80 5.57 4.22 15.13
C ASN A 80 5.56 4.64 13.67
N HIS A 81 4.56 4.23 12.91
CA HIS A 81 4.43 4.64 11.52
C HIS A 81 4.11 6.15 11.47
N GLN A 82 4.96 6.98 12.09
CA GLN A 82 4.90 8.41 12.01
C GLN A 82 5.25 8.73 10.57
N THR A 83 4.22 9.13 9.86
CA THR A 83 4.32 9.78 8.58
C THR A 83 5.22 11.00 8.75
N GLN A 84 6.50 10.82 8.43
CA GLN A 84 7.45 11.92 8.50
C GLN A 84 7.30 12.75 7.23
N ASN A 85 7.04 14.04 7.38
CA ASN A 85 7.06 14.95 6.24
C ASN A 85 8.48 14.97 5.62
N VAL A 86 8.58 15.04 4.30
CA VAL A 86 9.87 15.12 3.59
C VAL A 86 10.66 16.37 4.01
N LEU A 87 9.99 17.50 4.25
CA LEU A 87 10.61 18.74 4.72
C LEU A 87 11.14 18.60 6.15
N ASP A 88 10.40 17.92 7.03
CA ASP A 88 10.88 17.62 8.38
C ASP A 88 12.09 16.67 8.34
N THR A 89 12.07 15.69 7.43
CA THR A 89 13.20 14.78 7.20
C THR A 89 14.45 15.56 6.80
N ILE A 90 14.32 16.53 5.88
CA ILE A 90 15.42 17.41 5.46
C ILE A 90 15.91 18.28 6.63
N SER A 91 14.97 18.83 7.43
CA SER A 91 15.31 19.63 8.60
C SER A 91 16.05 18.81 9.66
N GLN A 92 15.61 17.58 9.93
CA GLN A 92 16.27 16.65 10.84
C GLN A 92 17.66 16.28 10.33
N LEU A 93 17.80 15.98 9.03
CA LEU A 93 19.08 15.67 8.42
C LEU A 93 20.07 16.84 8.53
N ARG A 94 19.59 18.08 8.32
CA ARG A 94 20.38 19.29 8.56
C ARG A 94 20.85 19.36 10.01
N THR A 95 19.97 19.12 10.99
CA THR A 95 20.33 19.16 12.41
C THR A 95 21.39 18.10 12.74
N VAL A 96 21.20 16.89 12.22
CA VAL A 96 22.15 15.77 12.37
C VAL A 96 23.53 16.14 11.81
N LEU A 97 23.59 16.71 10.59
CA LEU A 97 24.84 17.14 9.96
C LEU A 97 25.52 18.32 10.66
N ASN A 98 24.77 19.19 11.34
CA ASN A 98 25.32 20.32 12.10
C ASN A 98 25.72 19.94 13.53
N THR A 99 25.45 18.70 13.97
CA THR A 99 25.81 18.26 15.33
C THR A 99 27.30 17.91 15.38
N PRO A 100 28.12 18.62 16.17
CA PRO A 100 29.55 18.36 16.22
C PRO A 100 29.82 17.04 16.94
N THR A 101 30.71 16.22 16.38
CA THR A 101 31.00 14.86 16.89
C THR A 101 32.28 14.77 17.71
N ASN A 102 33.15 15.79 17.69
CA ASN A 102 34.36 15.96 18.52
C ASN A 102 35.23 14.71 18.78
N GLY A 103 35.18 13.70 17.91
CA GLY A 103 35.86 12.41 18.11
C GLY A 103 35.21 11.46 19.13
N ASP A 104 34.03 11.78 19.67
CA ASP A 104 33.27 10.91 20.56
C ASP A 104 32.63 9.75 19.75
N PRO A 105 32.99 8.47 20.03
CA PRO A 105 32.42 7.31 19.36
C PRO A 105 30.88 7.26 19.41
N ILE A 106 30.28 7.73 20.50
CA ILE A 106 28.83 7.73 20.68
C ILE A 106 28.18 8.80 19.79
N ALA A 107 28.77 9.99 19.71
CA ALA A 107 28.29 11.06 18.85
C ALA A 107 28.38 10.68 17.35
N ILE A 108 29.48 10.02 16.95
CA ILE A 108 29.66 9.49 15.59
C ILE A 108 28.61 8.43 15.27
N GLN A 109 28.31 7.53 16.22
CA GLN A 109 27.27 6.51 16.02
C GLN A 109 25.88 7.15 15.86
N LYS A 110 25.56 8.18 16.65
CA LYS A 110 24.30 8.93 16.52
C LYS A 110 24.19 9.66 15.17
N LEU A 111 25.29 10.27 14.70
CA LEU A 111 25.36 10.89 13.37
C LEU A 111 25.06 9.88 12.25
N ASN A 112 25.72 8.72 12.27
CA ASN A 112 25.53 7.68 11.27
C ASN A 112 24.12 7.08 11.29
N ALA A 113 23.52 6.91 12.47
CA ALA A 113 22.14 6.46 12.61
C ALA A 113 21.14 7.49 12.07
N GLY A 114 21.33 8.77 12.38
CA GLY A 114 20.48 9.85 11.88
C GLY A 114 20.57 10.01 10.35
N LEU A 115 21.77 9.85 9.78
CA LEU A 115 21.97 9.90 8.32
C LEU A 115 21.25 8.74 7.62
N GLN A 116 21.40 7.50 8.12
CA GLN A 116 20.71 6.34 7.57
C GLN A 116 19.19 6.49 7.64
N ALA A 117 18.66 6.95 8.77
CA ALA A 117 17.23 7.21 8.92
C ALA A 117 16.74 8.30 7.96
N GLY A 118 17.47 9.42 7.84
CA GLY A 118 17.13 10.50 6.92
C GLY A 118 17.13 10.05 5.45
N MET A 119 18.13 9.25 5.04
CA MET A 119 18.20 8.68 3.70
C MET A 119 17.05 7.72 3.41
N ALA A 120 16.71 6.84 4.36
CA ALA A 120 15.60 5.90 4.21
C ALA A 120 14.26 6.63 4.08
N ASN A 121 14.03 7.66 4.89
CA ASN A 121 12.83 8.50 4.82
C ASN A 121 12.75 9.28 3.50
N LEU A 122 13.87 9.83 3.01
CA LEU A 122 13.91 10.48 1.70
C LEU A 122 13.60 9.51 0.55
N ALA A 123 14.14 8.29 0.58
CA ALA A 123 13.84 7.26 -0.40
C ALA A 123 12.36 6.87 -0.39
N SER A 124 11.77 6.72 0.80
CA SER A 124 10.33 6.48 0.95
C SER A 124 9.49 7.62 0.40
N GLY A 125 9.86 8.88 0.68
CA GLY A 125 9.21 10.06 0.12
C GLY A 125 9.27 10.12 -1.41
N ALA A 126 10.44 9.79 -1.99
CA ALA A 126 10.60 9.71 -3.45
C ALA A 126 9.70 8.64 -4.07
N ASN A 127 9.61 7.45 -3.44
CA ASN A 127 8.70 6.39 -3.87
C ASN A 127 7.23 6.82 -3.80
N GLN A 128 6.84 7.57 -2.77
CA GLN A 128 5.47 8.06 -2.64
C GLN A 128 5.12 9.05 -3.76
N VAL A 129 6.05 9.93 -4.13
CA VAL A 129 5.88 10.85 -5.27
C VAL A 129 5.79 10.06 -6.58
N ALA A 130 6.66 9.07 -6.79
CA ALA A 130 6.64 8.24 -7.99
C ALA A 130 5.31 7.48 -8.12
N SER A 131 4.79 6.92 -7.01
CA SER A 131 3.48 6.27 -6.98
C SER A 131 2.36 7.24 -7.36
N ALA A 132 2.37 8.46 -6.80
CA ALA A 132 1.36 9.46 -7.13
C ALA A 132 1.39 9.86 -8.62
N VAL A 133 2.59 10.02 -9.20
CA VAL A 133 2.75 10.29 -10.64
C VAL A 133 2.23 9.12 -11.49
N SER A 134 2.52 7.89 -11.09
CA SER A 134 2.01 6.69 -11.76
C SER A 134 0.47 6.62 -11.71
N ASP A 135 -0.14 6.92 -10.57
CA ASP A 135 -1.59 6.95 -10.41
C ASP A 135 -2.24 8.03 -11.28
N ILE A 136 -1.61 9.21 -11.37
CA ILE A 136 -2.04 10.29 -12.28
C ILE A 136 -1.94 9.82 -13.73
N GLY A 137 -0.85 9.15 -14.11
CA GLY A 137 -0.69 8.58 -15.45
C GLY A 137 -1.78 7.55 -15.80
N GLY A 138 -2.10 6.66 -14.86
CA GLY A 138 -3.18 5.68 -15.02
C GLY A 138 -4.56 6.35 -15.19
N ARG A 139 -4.84 7.40 -14.41
CA ARG A 139 -6.07 8.21 -14.57
C ARG A 139 -6.08 8.95 -15.90
N GLY A 140 -4.95 9.47 -16.36
CA GLY A 140 -4.80 10.12 -17.65
C GLY A 140 -5.18 9.18 -18.80
N SER A 141 -4.62 7.96 -18.80
CA SER A 141 -4.95 6.94 -19.80
C SER A 141 -6.43 6.54 -19.76
N ALA A 142 -7.03 6.40 -18.57
CA ALA A 142 -8.47 6.13 -18.45
C ALA A 142 -9.34 7.26 -19.03
N LEU A 143 -8.93 8.52 -18.84
CA LEU A 143 -9.62 9.68 -19.41
C LEU A 143 -9.49 9.73 -20.94
N GLU A 144 -8.33 9.37 -21.50
CA GLU A 144 -8.13 9.27 -22.95
C GLU A 144 -9.06 8.22 -23.57
N ILE A 145 -9.13 7.02 -22.97
CA ILE A 145 -10.04 5.94 -23.40
C ILE A 145 -11.50 6.40 -23.31
N GLN A 146 -11.87 7.09 -22.23
CA GLN A 146 -13.23 7.60 -22.06
C GLN A 146 -13.57 8.68 -23.11
N ASN A 147 -12.61 9.54 -23.45
CA ASN A 147 -12.79 10.55 -24.48
C ASN A 147 -12.99 9.91 -25.87
N GLU A 148 -12.17 8.91 -26.22
CA GLU A 148 -12.33 8.13 -27.45
C GLU A 148 -13.69 7.42 -27.53
N THR A 149 -14.12 6.84 -26.41
CA THR A 149 -15.44 6.20 -26.29
C THR A 149 -16.57 7.20 -26.52
N ASN A 150 -16.46 8.40 -25.93
CA ASN A 150 -17.45 9.47 -26.10
C ASN A 150 -17.51 9.97 -27.55
N MET A 151 -16.36 10.16 -28.21
CA MET A 151 -16.31 10.53 -29.63
C MET A 151 -16.93 9.46 -30.53
N SER A 152 -16.66 8.18 -30.23
CA SER A 152 -17.25 7.04 -30.94
C SER A 152 -18.77 7.00 -30.77
N LEU A 153 -19.26 7.20 -29.55
CA LEU A 153 -20.69 7.25 -29.26
C LEU A 153 -21.38 8.44 -29.95
N SER A 154 -20.74 9.61 -29.95
CA SER A 154 -21.22 10.79 -30.67
C SER A 154 -21.33 10.53 -32.17
N SER A 155 -20.33 9.87 -32.75
CA SER A 155 -20.32 9.49 -34.17
C SER A 155 -21.42 8.47 -34.49
N ALA A 156 -21.58 7.44 -33.65
CA ALA A 156 -22.64 6.45 -33.80
C ALA A 156 -24.04 7.10 -33.71
N ASN A 157 -24.25 8.00 -32.75
CA ASN A 157 -25.51 8.75 -32.63
C ASN A 157 -25.78 9.62 -33.84
N THR A 158 -24.74 10.22 -34.44
CA THR A 158 -24.87 11.01 -35.67
C THR A 158 -25.27 10.11 -36.84
N GLN A 159 -24.61 8.95 -36.99
CA GLN A 159 -24.94 7.96 -38.01
C GLN A 159 -26.38 7.43 -37.87
N THR A 160 -26.81 7.11 -36.65
CA THR A 160 -28.18 6.67 -36.38
C THR A 160 -29.19 7.78 -36.68
N GLN A 161 -28.90 9.03 -36.30
CA GLN A 161 -29.77 10.16 -36.61
C GLN A 161 -29.89 10.39 -38.12
N SER A 162 -28.77 10.38 -38.86
CA SER A 162 -28.79 10.47 -40.32
C SER A 162 -29.55 9.31 -40.95
N ALA A 163 -29.35 8.08 -40.48
CA ALA A 163 -30.11 6.93 -40.98
C ALA A 163 -31.62 7.08 -40.74
N ILE A 164 -32.06 7.76 -39.68
CA ILE A 164 -33.50 8.02 -39.45
C ILE A 164 -34.00 9.21 -40.28
N ARG A 165 -33.23 10.31 -40.32
CA ARG A 165 -33.65 11.58 -40.94
C ARG A 165 -33.57 11.55 -42.46
N ASP A 166 -32.54 10.92 -42.99
CA ASP A 166 -32.23 10.88 -44.42
C ASP A 166 -32.82 9.62 -45.08
N SER A 167 -33.52 8.76 -44.33
CA SER A 167 -34.30 7.66 -44.89
C SER A 167 -35.49 8.18 -45.69
N ASP A 168 -35.65 7.72 -46.92
CA ASP A 168 -36.82 8.06 -47.75
C ASP A 168 -38.11 7.52 -47.08
N PRO A 169 -39.10 8.38 -46.77
CA PRO A 169 -40.36 7.96 -46.17
C PRO A 169 -41.09 6.88 -46.97
N ALA A 170 -40.95 6.83 -48.31
CA ALA A 170 -41.53 5.78 -49.14
C ALA A 170 -40.86 4.41 -48.90
N GLU A 171 -39.53 4.38 -48.79
CA GLU A 171 -38.77 3.17 -48.52
C GLU A 171 -39.01 2.67 -47.07
N VAL A 172 -39.07 3.59 -46.10
CA VAL A 172 -39.39 3.27 -44.70
C VAL A 172 -40.79 2.67 -44.57
N MET A 173 -41.80 3.27 -45.21
CA MET A 173 -43.17 2.74 -45.20
C MET A 173 -43.26 1.35 -45.84
N THR A 174 -42.55 1.15 -46.96
CA THR A 174 -42.50 -0.16 -47.63
C THR A 174 -41.85 -1.21 -46.74
N ARG A 175 -40.70 -0.89 -46.11
CA ARG A 175 -40.00 -1.79 -45.18
C ARG A 175 -40.82 -2.09 -43.93
N LEU A 176 -41.49 -1.08 -43.36
CA LEU A 176 -42.38 -1.26 -42.21
C LEU A 176 -43.57 -2.16 -42.55
N THR A 177 -44.19 -1.94 -43.70
CA THR A 177 -45.30 -2.78 -44.19
C THR A 177 -44.85 -4.22 -44.38
N LEU A 178 -43.66 -4.45 -44.96
CA LEU A 178 -43.07 -5.78 -45.12
C LEU A 178 -42.84 -6.46 -43.76
N GLN A 179 -42.28 -5.75 -42.78
CA GLN A 179 -42.05 -6.25 -41.43
C GLN A 179 -43.37 -6.58 -40.69
N GLN A 180 -44.39 -5.73 -40.81
CA GLN A 180 -45.72 -5.99 -40.26
C GLN A 180 -46.38 -7.21 -40.91
N THR A 181 -46.27 -7.34 -42.23
CA THR A 181 -46.82 -8.49 -42.97
C THR A 181 -46.12 -9.79 -42.55
N MET A 182 -44.80 -9.78 -42.39
CA MET A 182 -44.04 -10.92 -41.87
C MET A 182 -44.46 -11.27 -40.44
N LEU A 183 -44.59 -10.28 -39.55
CA LEU A 183 -45.02 -10.51 -38.17
C LEU A 183 -46.43 -11.14 -38.12
N GLN A 184 -47.37 -10.61 -38.90
CA GLN A 184 -48.72 -11.15 -39.01
C GLN A 184 -48.70 -12.58 -39.58
N ALA A 185 -47.89 -12.83 -40.61
CA ALA A 185 -47.72 -14.15 -41.19
C ALA A 185 -47.14 -15.15 -40.16
N SER A 186 -46.14 -14.74 -39.37
CA SER A 186 -45.60 -15.56 -38.28
C SER A 186 -46.63 -15.85 -37.19
N GLN A 187 -47.47 -14.88 -36.82
CA GLN A 187 -48.56 -15.06 -35.87
C GLN A 187 -49.64 -16.02 -36.40
N LEU A 188 -50.02 -15.90 -37.68
CA LEU A 188 -50.93 -16.81 -38.36
C LEU A 188 -50.37 -18.23 -38.45
N ALA A 189 -49.11 -18.37 -38.83
CA ALA A 189 -48.42 -19.66 -38.88
C ALA A 189 -48.35 -20.32 -37.49
N PHE A 190 -47.99 -19.55 -36.46
CA PHE A 190 -47.98 -20.04 -35.07
C PHE A 190 -49.38 -20.50 -34.62
N SER A 191 -50.42 -19.70 -34.88
CA SER A 191 -51.80 -20.06 -34.56
C SER A 191 -52.25 -21.35 -35.28
N LYS A 192 -51.91 -21.49 -36.56
CA LYS A 192 -52.21 -22.71 -37.34
C LYS A 192 -51.46 -23.94 -36.82
N ILE A 193 -50.18 -23.81 -36.47
CA ILE A 193 -49.38 -24.90 -35.90
C ILE A 193 -49.91 -25.28 -34.51
N ALA A 194 -50.25 -24.30 -33.67
CA ALA A 194 -50.84 -24.54 -32.35
C ALA A 194 -52.21 -25.26 -32.44
N GLN A 195 -53.04 -24.93 -33.44
CA GLN A 195 -54.30 -25.63 -33.70
C GLN A 195 -54.09 -27.08 -34.18
N LEU A 196 -53.09 -27.33 -35.03
CA LEU A 196 -52.74 -28.69 -35.50
C LEU A 196 -52.16 -29.57 -34.38
N GLY A 197 -51.50 -28.97 -33.38
CA GLY A 197 -50.94 -29.68 -32.23
C GLY A 197 -51.97 -30.15 -31.19
N LEU A 198 -53.14 -29.51 -31.10
CA LEU A 198 -54.12 -29.77 -30.03
C LEU A 198 -55.42 -30.46 -30.49
N PHE A 199 -55.72 -30.50 -31.79
CA PHE A 199 -56.94 -31.16 -32.31
C PHE A 199 -56.69 -32.33 -33.27
N ASN A 200 -55.45 -32.74 -33.52
CA ASN A 200 -55.16 -33.92 -34.37
C ASN A 200 -54.83 -35.19 -33.58
N LYS A 201 -55.25 -35.27 -32.31
CA LYS A 201 -55.14 -36.45 -31.44
C LYS A 201 -56.41 -36.69 -30.61
N VAL A 202 -57.59 -36.55 -31.23
CA VAL A 202 -58.80 -37.31 -30.85
C VAL A 202 -59.45 -37.79 -32.13
#